data_AF-A0A5B9FC11-F1
#
_entry.id   AF-A0A5B9FC11-F1
#
_cell.length_a   1.000
_cell.length_b   1.000
_cell.length_c   1.000
_cell.angle_alpha   90.00
_cell.angle_beta   90.00
_cell.angle_gamma   90.00
#
_symmetry.space_group_name_H-M   'P 1'
#
loop_
_entity.id
_entity.type
_entity.pdbx_description
1 polymer ?
#
loop_
_entity_poly.entity_id
_entity_poly.type
_entity_poly.pdbx_seq_one_letter_code
_entity_poly.pdbx_strand_id
1 'polypeptide(L)' 'MADLIGSIVKDVVEGVLKEILKKTTRSGTTRRRKRQTRSATTGRFVRKTKKRVKAPARKQVSRRRTAAKRSRQRGV' A
#
# COMPACT_ATOMS: atom_id res chain seq x y z
N MET A 1 39.92 -30.49 -14.63
CA MET A 1 39.17 -30.90 -13.42
C MET A 1 39.31 -29.92 -12.27
N ALA A 2 40.51 -29.37 -12.00
CA ALA A 2 40.71 -28.34 -10.97
C ALA A 2 39.91 -27.05 -11.24
N ASP A 3 39.80 -26.63 -12.51
CA ASP A 3 39.05 -25.42 -12.89
C ASP A 3 37.54 -25.56 -12.66
N LEU A 4 37.00 -26.77 -12.78
CA LEU A 4 35.58 -27.07 -12.55
C LEU A 4 35.24 -27.05 -11.05
N ILE A 5 36.14 -27.58 -10.22
CA ILE A 5 35.99 -27.51 -8.76
C ILE A 5 36.12 -26.05 -8.29
N GLY A 6 37.06 -25.30 -8.88
CA GLY A 6 37.22 -23.86 -8.61
C GLY A 6 35.97 -23.04 -8.94
N SER A 7 35.30 -23.32 -10.07
CA SER A 7 34.07 -22.62 -10.44
C SER A 7 32.91 -22.95 -9.50
N ILE A 8 32.75 -24.22 -9.11
CA ILE A 8 31.69 -24.65 -8.18
C ILE A 8 31.87 -23.97 -6.82
N VAL A 9 33.08 -23.97 -6.27
CA VAL A 9 33.37 -23.33 -4.98
C VAL A 9 33.12 -21.82 -5.06
N LYS A 10 33.49 -21.18 -6.18
CA LYS A 10 33.26 -19.75 -6.39
C LYS A 10 31.78 -19.39 -6.42
N ASP A 11 30.96 -20.16 -7.13
CA ASP A 11 29.51 -19.94 -7.22
C ASP A 11 28.81 -20.12 -5.87
N VAL A 12 29.25 -21.11 -5.08
CA VAL A 12 28.74 -21.34 -3.72
C VAL A 12 29.12 -20.18 -2.79
N VAL A 13 30.37 -19.75 -2.81
CA VAL A 13 30.85 -18.64 -1.98
C VAL A 13 30.14 -17.33 -2.36
N GLU A 14 29.97 -17.05 -3.66
CA GLU A 14 29.26 -15.87 -4.14
C GLU A 14 27.77 -15.90 -3.74
N GLY A 15 27.12 -17.07 -3.82
CA GLY A 15 25.75 -17.28 -3.36
C GLY A 15 25.58 -17.00 -1.86
N VAL A 16 26.45 -17.58 -1.03
CA VAL A 16 26.43 -17.42 0.43
C VAL A 16 26.71 -15.97 0.83
N LEU A 17 27.72 -15.33 0.24
CA LEU A 17 28.02 -13.92 0.50
C LEU A 17 26.85 -13.01 0.13
N LYS A 18 26.20 -13.24 -1.00
CA LYS A 18 25.01 -12.48 -1.41
C LYS A 18 23.83 -12.70 -0.48
N GLU A 19 23.65 -13.90 0.05
CA GLU A 19 22.58 -14.21 1.01
C GLU A 19 22.85 -13.58 2.39
N ILE A 20 24.09 -13.65 2.88
CA ILE A 20 24.52 -12.96 4.09
C ILE A 20 24.34 -11.45 3.93
N LEU A 21 24.82 -10.87 2.82
CA LEU A 21 24.68 -9.44 2.53
C LEU A 21 23.22 -9.01 2.36
N LYS A 22 22.36 -9.84 1.74
CA LYS A 22 20.91 -9.60 1.70
C LYS A 22 20.29 -9.64 3.10
N LYS A 23 20.76 -10.52 3.99
CA LYS A 23 20.28 -10.62 5.37
C LYS A 23 20.79 -9.46 6.24
N THR A 24 22.03 -9.01 6.09
CA THR A 24 22.59 -7.84 6.79
C THR A 24 22.00 -6.52 6.29
N THR A 25 21.82 -6.35 4.98
CA THR A 25 21.14 -5.15 4.42
C THR A 25 19.63 -5.15 4.60
N ARG A 26 19.00 -6.32 4.86
CA ARG A 26 17.60 -6.41 5.33
C ARG A 26 17.40 -6.02 6.80
N SER A 27 18.37 -5.36 7.43
CA SER A 27 18.09 -4.47 8.57
C SER A 27 17.31 -3.23 8.11
N GLY A 28 16.19 -3.43 7.41
CA GLY A 28 15.18 -2.42 7.26
C GLY A 28 14.63 -2.17 8.65
N THR A 29 15.04 -1.06 9.26
CA THR A 29 14.45 -0.56 10.51
C THR A 29 12.96 -0.85 10.48
N THR A 30 12.47 -1.64 11.45
CA THR A 30 11.04 -1.83 11.62
C THR A 30 10.48 -0.43 11.81
N ARG A 31 9.88 0.14 10.76
CA ARG A 31 9.32 1.49 10.81
C ARG A 31 8.23 1.44 11.86
N ARG A 32 8.56 1.84 13.09
CA ARG A 32 7.61 1.97 14.19
C ARG A 32 6.52 2.88 13.68
N ARG A 33 5.39 2.28 13.30
CA ARG A 33 4.26 2.98 12.72
C ARG A 33 3.81 3.98 13.77
N LYS A 34 4.12 5.27 13.58
CA LYS A 34 3.73 6.33 14.53
C LYS A 34 2.23 6.17 14.76
N ARG A 35 1.84 6.00 16.03
CA ARG A 35 0.43 5.93 16.42
C ARG A 35 -0.26 7.20 15.91
N GLN A 36 -1.44 7.05 15.31
CA GLN A 36 -2.18 8.19 14.80
C GLN A 36 -2.46 9.18 15.95
N THR A 37 -2.07 10.44 15.76
CA THR A 37 -2.34 11.52 16.71
C THR A 37 -3.85 11.76 16.82
N ARG A 38 -4.34 11.95 18.05
CA ARG A 38 -5.74 12.29 18.32
C ARG A 38 -5.92 13.82 18.27
N SER A 39 -7.10 14.25 17.85
CA SER A 39 -7.53 15.64 17.93
C SER A 39 -7.65 16.06 19.39
N ALA A 40 -7.05 17.19 19.77
CA ALA A 40 -7.12 17.72 21.13
C ALA A 40 -8.54 18.13 21.53
N THR A 41 -9.35 18.59 20.56
CA THR A 41 -10.69 19.12 20.82
C THR A 41 -11.78 18.05 20.77
N THR A 42 -11.62 17.03 19.94
CA THR A 42 -12.68 16.03 19.68
C THR A 42 -12.31 14.60 20.08
N GLY A 43 -11.07 14.34 20.52
CA GLY A 43 -10.60 13.02 20.96
C GLY A 43 -10.49 11.95 19.87
N ARG A 44 -11.07 12.20 18.67
CA ARG A 44 -11.02 11.30 17.51
C ARG A 44 -9.66 11.36 16.82
N PHE A 45 -9.29 10.29 16.12
CA PHE A 45 -8.08 10.27 15.29
C PHE A 45 -8.15 11.32 14.18
N VAL A 46 -7.04 12.03 13.94
CA VAL A 46 -6.95 13.01 12.86
C VAL A 46 -6.96 12.29 11.51
N ARG A 47 -8.09 12.34 10.82
CA ARG A 47 -8.26 11.73 9.50
C ARG A 47 -7.59 12.64 8.47
N LYS A 48 -6.42 12.25 7.95
CA LYS A 48 -5.79 12.97 6.84
C LYS A 48 -6.73 12.91 5.63
N THR A 49 -7.32 14.05 5.25
CA THR A 49 -8.13 14.21 4.05
C THR A 49 -7.20 14.16 2.83
N LYS A 50 -6.82 12.95 2.41
CA LYS A 50 -6.31 12.80 1.05
C LYS A 50 -7.46 13.18 0.12
N LYS A 51 -7.24 14.17 -0.76
CA LYS A 51 -8.14 14.46 -1.88
C LYS A 51 -8.29 13.16 -2.66
N ARG A 52 -9.37 12.42 -2.41
CA ARG A 52 -9.72 11.26 -3.22
C ARG A 52 -10.09 11.84 -4.58
N VAL A 53 -9.30 11.54 -5.60
CA VAL A 53 -9.70 11.76 -6.99
C VAL A 53 -10.99 10.95 -7.16
N LYS A 54 -12.13 11.64 -7.20
CA LYS A 54 -13.42 10.98 -7.41
C LYS A 54 -13.34 10.36 -8.80
N ALA A 55 -13.63 9.06 -8.90
CA ALA A 55 -13.81 8.43 -10.18
C ALA A 55 -14.88 9.21 -10.97
N PRO A 56 -14.72 9.34 -12.31
CA PRO A 56 -15.68 10.05 -13.13
C PRO A 56 -17.08 9.44 -12.97
N ALA A 57 -18.11 10.29 -13.00
CA ALA A 57 -19.49 9.86 -12.86
C ALA A 57 -19.84 8.90 -14.01
N ARG A 58 -20.22 7.66 -13.67
CA ARG A 58 -20.69 6.69 -14.67
C ARG A 58 -22.04 7.13 -15.21
N LYS A 59 -22.18 7.15 -16.53
CA LYS A 59 -23.47 7.41 -17.19
C LYS A 59 -24.47 6.36 -16.72
N GLN A 60 -25.64 6.81 -16.30
CA GLN A 60 -26.70 5.91 -15.91
C GLN A 60 -27.26 5.23 -17.17
N VAL A 61 -27.06 3.92 -17.30
CA VAL A 61 -27.53 3.14 -18.46
C VAL A 61 -29.00 2.73 -18.39
N SER A 62 -29.60 2.79 -17.19
CA SER A 62 -31.00 2.41 -16.99
C SER A 62 -31.91 3.64 -16.94
N ARG A 63 -33.17 3.46 -17.39
CA ARG A 63 -34.24 4.47 -17.27
C ARG A 63 -34.71 4.74 -15.83
N ARG A 64 -34.10 4.10 -14.83
CA ARG A 64 -34.49 4.24 -13.42
C ARG A 64 -34.23 5.68 -12.95
N ARG A 65 -35.04 6.22 -12.05
CA ARG A 65 -34.76 7.55 -11.45
C ARG A 65 -33.58 7.48 -10.48
N THR A 66 -32.64 8.45 -10.57
CA THR A 66 -31.54 8.61 -9.59
C THR A 66 -32.09 8.83 -8.18
N ALA A 67 -31.28 8.57 -7.15
CA ALA A 67 -31.65 8.83 -5.76
C ALA A 67 -32.08 10.29 -5.55
N ALA A 68 -31.36 11.24 -6.17
CA ALA A 68 -31.70 12.66 -6.13
C ALA A 68 -33.09 12.96 -6.75
N LYS A 69 -33.40 12.40 -7.94
CA LYS A 69 -34.72 12.60 -8.57
C LYS A 69 -35.86 11.94 -7.78
N ARG A 70 -35.64 10.77 -7.18
CA ARG A 70 -36.63 10.11 -6.32
C ARG A 70 -36.88 10.88 -5.02
N SER A 71 -35.83 11.42 -4.41
CA SER A 71 -35.95 12.24 -3.20
C SER A 71 -36.77 13.51 -3.46
N ARG A 72 -36.55 14.18 -4.59
CA ARG A 72 -37.36 15.35 -4.99
C ARG A 72 -38.84 15.00 -5.18
N GLN A 73 -39.16 13.83 -5.73
CA GLN A 73 -40.54 13.39 -5.91
C GLN A 73 -41.25 13.07 -4.58
N ARG A 74 -40.51 12.59 -3.58
CA ARG A 74 -41.07 12.23 -2.26
C ARG A 74 -41.18 13.41 -1.30
N GLY A 75 -40.60 14.56 -1.65
CA GLY A 75 -40.69 15.79 -0.89
C GLY A 75 -41.80 16.73 -1.39
N VAL A 76 -42.71 16.21 -2.21
CA VAL A 76 -43.98 16.84 -2.62
C VAL A 76 -45.10 16.04 -1.98
#